data_AF-A0AAX0S6V9-F1
#
_entry.id   AF-A0AAX0S6V9-F1
#
_cell.length_a   1.000
_cell.length_b   1.000
_cell.length_c   1.000
_cell.angle_alpha   90.00
_cell.angle_beta   90.00
_cell.angle_gamma   90.00
#
_symmetry.space_group_name_H-M   'P 1'
#
loop_
_entity.id
_entity.type
_entity.pdbx_description
1 polymer ?
#
loop_
_entity_poly.entity_id
_entity_poly.type
_entity_poly.pdbx_seq_one_letter_code
_entity_poly.pdbx_strand_id
1 'polypeptide(L)'
;MIKRPDKISIFNYCFALGVSEVFFLSSFYLSILDVSLFALALPFSALFLLVSLYLFLRTNKAAKTSHNQEERRSEIYAFYHQSFGIFTIIFFVLLFAALAYIPLLQNGGHVYILYCLPMALFCLIPSITSYKGMKLYKLESDKNLTKI
;
A
#
# COMPACT_ATOMS: atom_id res chain seq x y z
N MET A 1 -32.68 -1.42 2.61
CA MET A 1 -31.46 -1.92 1.96
C MET A 1 -30.50 -2.40 3.04
N ILE A 2 -30.38 -3.71 3.25
CA ILE A 2 -29.42 -4.28 4.19
C ILE A 2 -28.02 -4.04 3.59
N LYS A 3 -27.28 -3.10 4.17
CA LYS A 3 -25.90 -2.81 3.80
C LYS A 3 -25.10 -4.08 4.11
N ARG A 4 -24.72 -4.85 3.07
CA ARG A 4 -23.83 -6.01 3.25
C ARG A 4 -22.62 -5.53 4.07
N PRO A 5 -22.18 -6.29 5.09
CA PRO A 5 -21.01 -5.90 5.86
C PRO A 5 -19.85 -5.70 4.90
N ASP A 6 -19.21 -4.52 4.95
CA ASP A 6 -18.06 -4.21 4.12
C ASP A 6 -17.04 -5.35 4.29
N LYS A 7 -16.78 -6.10 3.21
CA LYS A 7 -15.86 -7.26 3.25
C LYS A 7 -14.46 -6.72 3.55
N ILE A 8 -13.85 -7.17 4.64
CA ILE A 8 -12.50 -6.77 5.03
C ILE A 8 -11.55 -7.57 4.16
N SER A 9 -10.99 -6.95 3.13
CA SER A 9 -10.17 -7.65 2.16
C SER A 9 -9.19 -6.71 1.47
N ILE A 10 -8.00 -7.22 1.15
CA ILE A 10 -6.99 -6.49 0.39
C ILE A 10 -7.47 -6.14 -1.03
N PHE A 11 -8.40 -6.93 -1.59
CA PHE A 11 -8.96 -6.68 -2.92
C PHE A 11 -9.65 -5.32 -3.03
N ASN A 12 -10.07 -4.73 -1.91
CA ASN A 12 -10.68 -3.40 -1.88
C ASN A 12 -9.72 -2.30 -2.34
N TYR A 13 -8.40 -2.47 -2.20
CA TYR A 13 -7.41 -1.48 -2.60
C TYR A 13 -6.39 -2.01 -3.63
N CYS A 14 -6.17 -3.32 -3.70
CA CYS A 14 -5.16 -3.92 -4.58
C CYS A 14 -5.37 -3.62 -6.06
N PHE A 15 -6.60 -3.41 -6.52
CA PHE A 15 -6.83 -3.03 -7.93
C PHE A 15 -6.21 -1.68 -8.25
N ALA A 16 -6.53 -0.64 -7.46
CA ALA A 16 -5.96 0.69 -7.63
C ALA A 16 -4.43 0.65 -7.47
N LEU A 17 -3.93 -0.17 -6.54
CA LEU A 17 -2.50 -0.38 -6.37
C LEU A 17 -1.85 -1.01 -7.60
N GLY A 18 -2.46 -2.06 -8.17
CA GLY A 18 -1.97 -2.68 -9.40
C GLY A 18 -1.92 -1.72 -10.57
N VAL A 19 -2.94 -0.87 -10.73
CA VAL A 19 -2.94 0.20 -11.75
C VAL A 19 -1.78 1.19 -11.51
N SER A 20 -1.55 1.59 -10.25
CA SER A 20 -0.41 2.43 -9.87
C SER A 20 0.94 1.81 -10.28
N GLU A 21 1.13 0.51 -10.01
CA GLU A 21 2.37 -0.20 -10.37
C GLU A 21 2.55 -0.33 -11.88
N VAL A 22 1.47 -0.54 -12.64
CA VAL A 22 1.54 -0.56 -14.12
C VAL A 22 2.05 0.78 -14.67
N PHE A 23 1.54 1.90 -14.16
CA PHE A 23 2.05 3.22 -14.55
C PHE A 23 3.50 3.45 -14.12
N PHE A 24 3.87 3.00 -12.92
CA PHE A 24 5.24 3.10 -12.42
C PHE A 24 6.24 2.32 -13.29
N LEU A 25 5.94 1.06 -13.58
CA LEU A 25 6.77 0.21 -14.44
C LEU A 25 6.81 0.74 -15.88
N SER A 26 5.70 1.27 -16.38
CA SER A 26 5.66 1.92 -17.70
C SER A 26 6.55 3.16 -17.74
N SER A 27 6.53 3.99 -16.68
CA SER A 27 7.46 5.11 -16.54
C SER A 27 8.90 4.63 -16.58
N PHE A 28 9.23 3.62 -15.77
CA PHE A 28 10.59 3.08 -15.70
C PHE A 28 11.06 2.58 -17.06
N TYR A 29 10.22 1.83 -17.76
CA TYR A 29 10.49 1.34 -19.11
C TYR A 29 10.71 2.48 -20.12
N LEU A 30 9.82 3.48 -20.14
CA LEU A 30 9.94 4.64 -21.03
C LEU A 30 11.18 5.49 -20.72
N SER A 31 11.58 5.56 -19.46
CA SER A 31 12.81 6.25 -19.04
C SER A 31 14.06 5.55 -19.55
N ILE A 32 14.09 4.20 -19.60
CA ILE A 32 15.20 3.44 -20.20
C ILE A 32 15.28 3.70 -21.71
N LEU A 33 14.14 3.86 -22.38
CA LEU A 33 14.06 4.18 -23.80
C LEU A 33 14.32 5.66 -24.12
N ASP A 34 14.65 6.49 -23.12
CA ASP A 34 14.88 7.93 -23.24
C ASP A 34 13.68 8.69 -23.84
N VAL A 35 12.46 8.19 -23.60
CA VAL A 35 11.21 8.78 -24.10
C VAL A 35 10.62 9.71 -23.05
N SER A 36 10.53 11.00 -23.37
CA SER A 36 10.04 12.07 -22.47
C SER A 36 8.66 11.85 -21.84
N LEU A 37 7.81 11.00 -22.45
CA LEU A 37 6.51 10.59 -21.91
C LEU A 37 6.61 9.88 -20.54
N PHE A 38 7.78 9.39 -20.13
CA PHE A 38 7.97 8.75 -18.81
C PHE A 38 7.50 9.66 -17.67
N ALA A 39 7.76 10.96 -17.77
CA ALA A 39 7.44 11.93 -16.72
C ALA A 39 5.93 12.11 -16.52
N LEU A 40 5.10 11.77 -17.52
CA LEU A 40 3.64 11.82 -17.41
C LEU A 40 3.06 10.58 -16.70
N ALA A 41 3.75 9.44 -16.75
CA ALA A 41 3.27 8.20 -16.13
C ALA A 41 3.41 8.22 -14.59
N LEU A 42 4.42 8.91 -14.04
CA LEU A 42 4.63 9.03 -12.59
C LEU A 42 3.48 9.73 -11.85
N PRO A 43 2.92 10.87 -12.33
CA PRO A 43 1.72 11.47 -11.77
C PRO A 43 0.52 10.51 -11.69
N PHE A 44 0.29 9.71 -12.73
CA PHE A 44 -0.81 8.73 -12.73
C PHE A 44 -0.55 7.62 -11.71
N SER A 45 0.68 7.12 -11.63
CA SER A 45 1.07 6.16 -10.59
C SER A 45 0.79 6.71 -9.19
N ALA A 46 1.27 7.93 -8.89
CA ALA A 46 1.01 8.59 -7.61
C ALA A 46 -0.48 8.77 -7.31
N LEU A 47 -1.29 9.16 -8.30
CA LEU A 47 -2.73 9.32 -8.15
C LEU A 47 -3.41 8.00 -7.76
N PHE A 48 -3.13 6.92 -8.49
CA PHE A 48 -3.71 5.61 -8.20
C PHE A 48 -3.22 5.01 -6.88
N LEU A 49 -1.97 5.32 -6.49
CA LEU A 49 -1.47 4.98 -5.16
C LEU A 49 -2.28 5.69 -4.07
N LEU A 50 -2.56 6.99 -4.21
CA LEU A 50 -3.39 7.72 -3.26
C LEU A 50 -4.81 7.16 -3.17
N VAL A 51 -5.41 6.76 -4.30
CA VAL A 51 -6.71 6.06 -4.33
C VAL A 51 -6.63 4.74 -3.56
N SER A 52 -5.58 3.95 -3.78
CA SER A 52 -5.33 2.70 -3.05
C SER A 52 -5.21 2.95 -1.53
N LEU A 53 -4.43 3.94 -1.13
CA LEU A 53 -4.26 4.33 0.27
C LEU A 53 -5.57 4.76 0.92
N TYR A 54 -6.38 5.54 0.22
CA TYR A 54 -7.71 5.93 0.67
C TYR A 54 -8.61 4.70 0.89
N LEU A 55 -8.63 3.75 -0.06
CA LEU A 55 -9.42 2.53 0.04
C LEU A 55 -8.93 1.60 1.16
N PHE A 56 -7.61 1.53 1.38
CA PHE A 56 -7.03 0.86 2.54
C PHE A 56 -7.52 1.49 3.85
N LEU A 57 -7.45 2.82 4.00
CA LEU A 57 -7.87 3.51 5.21
C LEU A 57 -9.37 3.32 5.48
N ARG A 58 -10.19 3.32 4.43
CA ARG A 58 -11.62 2.99 4.52
C ARG A 58 -11.84 1.56 5.02
N THR A 59 -11.10 0.59 4.47
CA THR A 59 -11.19 -0.83 4.88
C THR A 59 -10.70 -1.05 6.31
N ASN A 60 -9.61 -0.38 6.71
CA ASN A 60 -9.09 -0.37 8.07
C ASN A 60 -10.11 0.21 9.07
N LYS A 61 -10.81 1.28 8.71
CA LYS A 61 -11.90 1.83 9.54
C LYS A 61 -13.01 0.79 9.74
N ALA A 62 -13.44 0.13 8.67
CA ALA A 62 -14.46 -0.93 8.75
C ALA A 62 -14.00 -2.12 9.62
N ALA A 63 -12.72 -2.50 9.55
CA ALA A 63 -12.16 -3.56 10.38
C ALA A 63 -12.19 -3.23 11.88
N LYS A 64 -11.94 -1.96 12.24
CA LYS A 64 -11.99 -1.50 13.64
C LYS A 64 -13.40 -1.38 14.20
N THR A 65 -14.39 -1.09 13.36
CA THR A 65 -15.79 -0.87 13.79
C THR A 65 -16.69 -2.09 13.58
N SER A 66 -16.13 -3.26 13.26
CA SER A 66 -16.91 -4.47 13.02
C SER A 66 -17.57 -4.98 14.31
N HIS A 67 -18.90 -5.12 14.30
CA HIS A 67 -19.69 -5.58 15.47
C HIS A 67 -19.43 -7.06 15.84
N ASN A 68 -18.84 -7.86 14.93
CA ASN A 68 -18.47 -9.28 15.13
C ASN A 68 -16.95 -9.46 15.07
N GLN A 69 -16.19 -8.78 15.93
CA GLN A 69 -14.73 -8.82 15.89
C GLN A 69 -14.13 -10.19 16.23
N GLU A 70 -14.77 -10.97 17.12
CA GLU A 70 -14.29 -12.31 17.47
C GLU A 70 -14.42 -13.30 16.32
N GLU A 71 -15.60 -13.37 15.68
CA GLU A 71 -15.83 -14.28 14.55
C GLU A 71 -14.95 -13.95 13.33
N ARG A 72 -14.66 -12.67 13.13
CA ARG A 72 -13.89 -12.18 11.95
C ARG A 72 -12.42 -11.93 12.25
N ARG A 73 -11.93 -12.35 13.42
CA ARG A 73 -10.56 -12.06 13.87
C ARG A 73 -9.49 -12.56 12.91
N SER A 74 -9.65 -13.79 12.40
CA SER A 74 -8.73 -14.39 11.43
C SER A 74 -8.69 -13.60 10.12
N GLU A 75 -9.86 -13.17 9.62
CA GLU A 75 -9.94 -12.32 8.41
C GLU A 75 -9.23 -10.97 8.61
N ILE A 76 -9.43 -10.35 9.77
CA ILE A 76 -8.82 -9.07 10.12
C ILE A 76 -7.30 -9.20 10.26
N TYR A 77 -6.83 -10.26 10.91
CA TYR A 77 -5.40 -10.56 11.01
C TYR A 77 -4.78 -10.79 9.63
N ALA A 78 -5.39 -11.61 8.79
CA ALA A 78 -4.93 -11.87 7.43
C ALA A 78 -4.86 -10.59 6.58
N PHE A 79 -5.89 -9.73 6.69
CA PHE A 79 -5.90 -8.42 6.04
C PHE A 79 -4.69 -7.57 6.44
N TYR A 80 -4.39 -7.46 7.75
CA TYR A 80 -3.24 -6.68 8.21
C TYR A 80 -1.90 -7.33 7.83
N HIS A 81 -1.75 -8.65 7.93
CA HIS A 81 -0.52 -9.34 7.54
C HIS A 81 -0.22 -9.13 6.05
N GLN A 82 -1.22 -9.32 5.18
CA GLN A 82 -1.07 -9.11 3.74
C GLN A 82 -0.80 -7.64 3.41
N SER A 83 -1.55 -6.71 4.04
CA SER A 83 -1.36 -5.28 3.82
C SER A 83 0.04 -4.82 4.24
N PHE A 84 0.54 -5.32 5.37
CA PHE A 84 1.91 -5.04 5.81
C PHE A 84 2.93 -5.49 4.76
N GLY A 85 2.83 -6.73 4.28
CA GLY A 85 3.73 -7.25 3.25
C GLY A 85 3.71 -6.42 1.97
N ILE A 86 2.51 -6.15 1.44
CA ILE A 86 2.32 -5.40 0.18
C ILE A 86 2.93 -4.00 0.27
N PHE A 87 2.53 -3.20 1.26
CA PHE A 87 2.99 -1.82 1.37
C PHE A 87 4.47 -1.71 1.77
N THR A 88 5.02 -2.71 2.46
CA THR A 88 6.46 -2.76 2.78
C THR A 88 7.28 -3.04 1.51
N ILE A 89 6.84 -3.97 0.66
CA ILE A 89 7.52 -4.24 -0.62
C ILE A 89 7.51 -2.98 -1.49
N ILE A 90 6.35 -2.35 -1.66
CA ILE A 90 6.22 -1.15 -2.49
C ILE A 90 7.04 0.01 -1.94
N PHE A 91 7.07 0.19 -0.60
CA PHE A 91 7.95 1.16 0.04
C PHE A 91 9.41 0.97 -0.37
N PHE A 92 9.95 -0.25 -0.29
CA PHE A 92 11.34 -0.51 -0.64
C PHE A 92 11.60 -0.33 -2.13
N VAL A 93 10.69 -0.80 -3.00
CA VAL A 93 10.82 -0.62 -4.46
C VAL A 93 10.92 0.87 -4.82
N LEU A 94 10.00 1.69 -4.29
CA LEU A 94 9.99 3.13 -4.54
C LEU A 94 11.21 3.84 -3.93
N LEU A 95 11.65 3.42 -2.74
CA LEU A 95 12.84 3.96 -2.11
C LEU A 95 14.10 3.65 -2.93
N PHE A 96 14.27 2.39 -3.36
CA PHE A 96 15.41 2.00 -4.18
C PHE A 96 15.38 2.68 -5.55
N ALA A 97 14.21 2.83 -6.16
CA ALA A 97 14.07 3.63 -7.38
C ALA A 97 14.51 5.07 -7.14
N ALA A 98 14.02 5.74 -6.09
CA ALA A 98 14.44 7.10 -5.76
C ALA A 98 15.97 7.20 -5.57
N LEU A 99 16.58 6.27 -4.83
CA LEU A 99 18.02 6.23 -4.58
C LEU A 99 18.84 5.98 -5.86
N ALA A 100 18.39 5.07 -6.72
CA ALA A 100 19.07 4.73 -7.97
C ALA A 100 19.12 5.91 -8.96
N TYR A 101 18.15 6.83 -8.89
CA TYR A 101 18.10 8.02 -9.74
C TYR A 101 18.79 9.26 -9.14
N ILE A 102 19.35 9.18 -7.92
CA ILE A 102 20.17 10.26 -7.34
C ILE A 102 21.39 10.60 -8.23
N PRO A 103 22.20 9.65 -8.72
CA PRO A 103 23.34 9.95 -9.58
C PRO A 103 22.93 10.57 -10.93
N LEU A 104 21.65 10.45 -11.31
CA LEU A 104 21.09 10.90 -12.58
C LEU A 104 20.23 12.17 -12.45
N LEU A 105 20.40 12.93 -11.36
CA LEU A 105 19.65 14.17 -11.07
C LEU A 105 19.59 15.15 -12.27
N GLN A 106 20.70 15.29 -12.99
CA GLN A 106 20.82 16.20 -14.14
C GLN A 106 20.10 15.69 -15.41
N ASN A 107 19.79 14.40 -15.51
CA ASN A 107 19.18 13.76 -16.69
C ASN A 107 17.73 13.30 -16.41
N GLY A 108 16.93 14.12 -15.73
CA GLY A 108 15.54 13.78 -15.42
C GLY A 108 15.33 12.91 -14.18
N GLY A 109 16.41 12.48 -13.50
CA GLY A 109 16.33 11.71 -12.24
C GLY A 109 15.63 12.46 -11.10
N HIS A 110 15.61 13.80 -11.16
CA HIS A 110 14.85 14.63 -10.22
C HIS A 110 13.33 14.34 -10.26
N VAL A 111 12.78 13.94 -11.41
CA VAL A 111 11.36 13.58 -11.53
C VAL A 111 11.07 12.30 -10.73
N TYR A 112 11.94 11.29 -10.81
CA TYR A 112 11.80 10.07 -10.02
C TYR A 112 11.89 10.35 -8.53
N ILE A 113 12.84 11.19 -8.09
CA ILE A 113 12.95 11.57 -6.67
C ILE A 113 11.68 12.30 -6.22
N LEU A 114 11.18 13.24 -7.02
CA LEU A 114 10.00 14.06 -6.69
C LEU A 114 8.73 13.22 -6.49
N TYR A 115 8.55 12.13 -7.24
CA TYR A 115 7.35 11.28 -7.12
C TYR A 115 7.57 10.05 -6.24
N CYS A 116 8.67 9.32 -6.43
CA CYS A 116 8.90 8.04 -5.75
C CYS A 116 9.14 8.22 -4.25
N LEU A 117 9.85 9.28 -3.83
CA LEU A 117 10.13 9.48 -2.40
C LEU A 117 8.85 9.81 -1.62
N PRO A 118 7.98 10.75 -2.04
CA PRO A 118 6.68 10.94 -1.39
C PRO A 118 5.80 9.70 -1.43
N MET A 119 5.73 8.99 -2.57
CA MET A 119 4.96 7.76 -2.68
C MET A 119 5.45 6.68 -1.70
N ALA A 120 6.77 6.52 -1.54
CA ALA A 120 7.35 5.62 -0.56
C ALA A 120 6.93 6.02 0.87
N LEU A 121 7.08 7.30 1.22
CA LEU A 121 6.66 7.82 2.54
C LEU A 121 5.17 7.57 2.80
N PHE A 122 4.31 7.73 1.79
CA PHE A 122 2.89 7.43 1.93
C PHE A 122 2.61 5.94 2.15
N CYS A 123 3.42 5.03 1.57
CA CYS A 123 3.33 3.60 1.84
C CYS A 123 3.73 3.21 3.27
N LEU A 124 4.47 4.04 4.00
CA LEU A 124 4.77 3.77 5.42
C LEU A 124 3.51 3.83 6.30
N ILE A 125 2.55 4.70 5.97
CA ILE A 125 1.31 4.86 6.74
C ILE A 125 0.55 3.53 6.85
N PRO A 126 0.17 2.86 5.74
CA PRO A 126 -0.52 1.59 5.82
C PRO A 126 0.38 0.46 6.33
N SER A 127 1.70 0.47 6.07
CA SER A 127 2.63 -0.51 6.64
C SER A 127 2.65 -0.46 8.17
N ILE A 128 2.86 0.72 8.75
CA ILE A 128 2.86 0.91 10.21
C ILE A 128 1.49 0.58 10.81
N THR A 129 0.42 1.04 10.16
CA THR A 129 -0.96 0.75 10.60
C THR A 129 -1.23 -0.75 10.62
N SER A 130 -0.77 -1.45 9.58
CA SER A 130 -0.96 -2.89 9.44
C SER A 130 -0.10 -3.68 10.42
N TYR A 131 1.14 -3.27 10.65
CA TYR A 131 1.99 -3.88 11.67
C TYR A 131 1.38 -3.76 13.07
N LYS A 132 0.88 -2.56 13.43
CA LYS A 132 0.18 -2.33 14.70
C LYS A 132 -1.07 -3.19 14.83
N GLY A 133 -1.89 -3.25 13.77
CA GLY A 133 -3.08 -4.09 13.71
C GLY A 133 -2.74 -5.57 13.89
N MET A 134 -1.80 -6.10 13.09
CA MET A 134 -1.35 -7.48 13.17
C MET A 134 -0.86 -7.86 14.58
N LYS A 135 -0.04 -7.02 15.21
CA LYS A 135 0.46 -7.27 16.57
C LYS A 135 -0.66 -7.33 17.59
N LEU A 136 -1.63 -6.40 17.51
CA LEU A 136 -2.81 -6.37 18.38
C LEU A 136 -3.56 -7.71 18.28
N TYR A 137 -3.99 -8.10 17.08
CA TYR A 137 -4.81 -9.30 16.88
C TYR A 137 -4.06 -10.61 17.14
N LYS A 138 -2.73 -10.65 17.00
CA LYS A 138 -1.91 -11.80 17.40
C LYS A 138 -1.90 -12.00 18.92
N LEU A 139 -1.58 -10.95 19.68
CA LEU A 139 -1.55 -10.97 21.16
C LEU A 139 -2.90 -11.39 21.74
N GLU A 140 -3.95 -10.96 21.10
CA GLU A 140 -5.32 -11.22 21.48
C GLU A 140 -5.74 -12.69 21.19
N SER A 141 -5.17 -13.30 20.15
CA SER A 141 -5.29 -14.74 19.85
C SER A 141 -4.58 -15.60 20.91
N ASP A 142 -3.35 -15.24 21.26
CA ASP A 142 -2.54 -15.98 22.25
C ASP A 142 -3.16 -15.94 23.67
N LYS A 143 -3.81 -14.82 24.03
CA LYS A 143 -4.54 -14.69 25.30
C LYS A 143 -5.81 -15.55 25.39
N ASN A 144 -6.46 -15.85 24.26
CA ASN A 144 -7.63 -16.73 24.25
C ASN A 144 -7.22 -18.21 24.29
N LEU A 145 -6.05 -18.56 23.75
CA LEU A 145 -5.47 -19.90 23.85
C LEU A 145 -5.04 -20.28 25.27
N THR A 146 -4.62 -19.32 26.08
CA THR A 146 -4.21 -19.54 27.49
C THR A 146 -5.37 -19.54 28.49
N LYS A 147 -6.61 -19.36 28.03
CA LYS A 147 -7.83 -19.40 28.85
C LYS A 147 -8.63 -20.71 28.72
N ILE A 148 -8.12 -21.67 27.96
CA ILE A 148 -8.65 -23.04 27.81
C ILE A 148 -7.75 -23.97 28.64
#